data_AF-A0A6J7ZJW7-F1
#
_entry.id   AF-A0A6J7ZJW7-F1
#
_cell.length_a   1.000
_cell.length_b   1.000
_cell.length_c   1.000
_cell.angle_alpha   90.00
_cell.angle_beta   90.00
_cell.angle_gamma   90.00
#
_symmetry.space_group_name_H-M   'P 1'
#
loop_
_entity.id
_entity.type
_entity.pdbx_description
1 polymer ?
#
loop_
_entity_poly.entity_id
_entity_poly.type
_entity_poly.pdbx_seq_one_letter_code
_entity_poly.pdbx_strand_id
1 'polypeptide(L)'
;MTIEEAVLFLDSVHKQEHLNDVHILVLRQTWEGRSYPEIAKSAGYDAEYIKFVGFQLWQVLSRVCGEKVTKSNVQSVLRRKAQQV
;
A
#
# COMPACT_ATOMS: atom_id res chain seq x y z
N MET A 1 4.92 -10.83 -8.67
CA MET A 1 4.45 -9.45 -8.78
C MET A 1 5.51 -8.52 -8.22
N THR A 2 5.98 -7.58 -9.04
CA THR A 2 6.87 -6.47 -8.63
C THR A 2 6.06 -5.38 -7.93
N ILE A 3 6.75 -4.42 -7.32
CA ILE A 3 6.08 -3.28 -6.69
C ILE A 3 5.49 -2.32 -7.74
N GLU A 4 6.09 -2.24 -8.93
CA GLU A 4 5.57 -1.49 -10.07
C GLU A 4 4.25 -2.10 -10.58
N GLU A 5 4.18 -3.42 -10.72
CA GLU A 5 2.95 -4.13 -11.06
C GLU A 5 1.87 -3.93 -9.99
N ALA A 6 2.27 -3.89 -8.71
CA ALA A 6 1.35 -3.58 -7.61
C ALA A 6 0.76 -2.17 -7.75
N VAL A 7 1.61 -1.15 -7.98
CA VAL A 7 1.16 0.24 -8.15
C VAL A 7 0.23 0.38 -9.36
N LEU A 8 0.58 -0.22 -10.50
CA LEU A 8 -0.26 -0.20 -11.69
C LEU A 8 -1.61 -0.89 -11.46
N PHE A 9 -1.63 -2.02 -10.75
CA PHE A 9 -2.88 -2.67 -10.36
C PHE A 9 -3.74 -1.72 -9.51
N LEU A 10 -3.16 -1.03 -8.54
CA LEU A 10 -3.89 -0.11 -7.67
C LEU A 10 -4.46 1.09 -8.42
N ASP A 11 -3.69 1.69 -9.33
CA ASP A 11 -4.17 2.77 -10.20
C ASP A 11 -5.33 2.30 -11.09
N SER A 12 -5.30 1.05 -11.55
CA SER A 12 -6.35 0.49 -12.41
C SER A 12 -7.67 0.25 -11.67
N VAL A 13 -7.61 -0.12 -10.38
CA VAL A 13 -8.79 -0.47 -9.59
C VAL A 13 -9.34 0.72 -8.80
N HIS A 14 -8.52 1.74 -8.53
CA HIS A 14 -8.90 2.91 -7.73
C HIS A 14 -9.12 4.16 -8.60
N LYS A 15 -9.98 4.06 -9.63
CA LYS A 15 -10.24 5.13 -10.62
C LYS A 15 -10.86 6.42 -10.07
N GLN A 16 -11.34 6.45 -8.83
CA GLN A 16 -12.01 7.62 -8.23
C GLN A 16 -11.25 8.31 -7.11
N GLU A 17 -10.23 7.67 -6.55
CA GLU A 17 -9.39 8.24 -5.49
C GLU A 17 -7.95 7.86 -5.82
N HIS A 18 -7.15 8.76 -6.36
CA HIS A 18 -5.76 8.42 -6.67
C HIS A 18 -4.97 8.16 -5.38
N LEU A 19 -4.17 7.09 -5.36
CA LEU A 19 -3.14 6.93 -4.34
C LEU A 19 -2.13 8.06 -4.54
N ASN A 20 -2.13 9.03 -3.62
CA ASN A 20 -1.11 10.07 -3.63
C ASN A 20 0.30 9.49 -3.40
N ASP A 21 1.32 10.31 -3.63
CA ASP A 21 2.73 9.90 -3.52
C ASP A 21 3.09 9.30 -2.15
N VAL A 22 2.44 9.74 -1.08
CA VAL A 22 2.67 9.22 0.28
C VAL A 22 2.11 7.81 0.43
N HIS A 23 0.95 7.50 -0.14
CA HIS A 23 0.43 6.13 -0.16
C HIS A 23 1.36 5.19 -0.94
N ILE A 24 1.86 5.64 -2.10
CA ILE A 24 2.81 4.85 -2.92
C ILE A 24 4.11 4.64 -2.14
N LEU A 25 4.63 5.67 -1.49
CA LEU A 25 5.79 5.58 -0.62
C LEU A 25 5.58 4.54 0.49
N VAL A 26 4.46 4.62 1.22
CA VAL A 26 4.13 3.68 2.29
C VAL A 26 4.03 2.25 1.76
N LEU A 27 3.42 2.04 0.61
CA LEU A 27 3.35 0.73 -0.03
C LEU A 27 4.75 0.20 -0.38
N ARG A 28 5.56 0.99 -1.08
CA ARG A 28 6.93 0.62 -1.51
C ARG A 28 7.80 0.25 -0.32
N GLN A 29 7.81 1.10 0.70
CA GLN A 29 8.67 0.89 1.86
C GLN A 29 8.17 -0.25 2.75
N THR A 30 6.85 -0.46 2.84
CA THR A 30 6.28 -1.66 3.46
C THR A 30 6.69 -2.91 2.70
N TRP A 31 6.75 -2.84 1.37
CA TRP A 31 7.20 -3.94 0.51
C TRP A 31 8.66 -4.33 0.78
N GLU A 32 9.49 -3.36 1.15
CA GLU A 32 10.87 -3.56 1.60
C GLU A 32 10.99 -4.00 3.06
N GLY A 33 9.87 -4.15 3.78
CA GLY A 33 9.85 -4.57 5.19
C GLY A 33 10.05 -3.44 6.21
N ARG A 34 10.10 -2.16 5.78
CA ARG A 34 10.32 -1.04 6.70
C ARG A 34 9.12 -0.81 7.63
N SER A 35 9.41 -0.31 8.82
CA SER A 35 8.43 0.13 9.82
C SER A 35 7.97 1.57 9.57
N TYR A 36 6.81 1.95 10.09
CA TYR A 36 6.33 3.33 9.95
C TYR A 36 7.29 4.38 10.51
N PRO A 37 7.96 4.18 11.67
CA PRO A 37 8.98 5.10 12.14
C PRO A 37 10.17 5.25 11.18
N GLU A 38 10.62 4.17 10.55
CA GLU A 38 11.71 4.21 9.57
C GLU A 38 11.29 4.96 8.30
N ILE A 39 10.08 4.71 7.82
CA ILE A 39 9.50 5.40 6.66
C ILE A 39 9.41 6.91 6.94
N ALA A 40 8.82 7.26 8.08
CA ALA A 40 8.65 8.64 8.53
C ALA A 40 9.99 9.37 8.61
N LYS A 41 10.98 8.77 9.28
CA LYS A 41 12.35 9.31 9.38
C LYS A 41 13.00 9.49 8.02
N SER A 42 12.87 8.50 7.13
CA SER A 42 13.51 8.54 5.80
C SER A 42 12.90 9.59 4.86
N ALA A 43 11.62 9.89 5.03
CA ALA A 43 10.86 10.76 4.14
C ALA A 43 10.53 12.14 4.76
N GLY A 44 10.99 12.41 5.98
CA GLY A 44 10.79 13.69 6.66
C GLY A 44 9.35 13.90 7.16
N TYR A 45 8.61 12.82 7.41
CA TYR A 45 7.24 12.87 7.94
C TYR A 45 7.20 12.54 9.43
N ASP A 46 6.08 12.89 10.05
CA ASP A 46 5.72 12.40 11.38
C ASP A 46 5.30 10.91 11.33
N ALA A 47 5.67 10.13 12.35
CA ALA A 47 5.37 8.71 12.41
C ALA A 47 3.87 8.41 12.53
N GLU A 48 3.11 9.24 13.23
CA GLU A 48 1.66 9.12 13.35
C GLU A 48 0.99 9.47 12.02
N TYR A 49 1.52 10.46 11.28
CA TYR A 49 1.05 10.75 9.92
C TYR A 49 1.24 9.56 8.98
N ILE A 50 2.44 8.94 8.95
CA ILE A 50 2.68 7.75 8.13
C ILE A 50 1.78 6.58 8.53
N LYS A 51 1.54 6.40 9.83
CA LYS A 51 0.64 5.38 10.35
C LYS A 51 -0.80 5.62 9.92
N PHE A 52 -1.25 6.88 9.91
CA PHE A 52 -2.57 7.27 9.41
C PHE A 52 -2.71 6.99 7.91
N VAL A 53 -1.72 7.40 7.10
CA VAL A 53 -1.69 7.11 5.65
C VAL A 53 -1.68 5.60 5.40
N GLY A 54 -0.89 4.83 6.16
CA GLY A 54 -0.88 3.37 6.07
C GLY A 54 -2.23 2.75 6.40
N PHE A 55 -2.93 3.24 7.43
CA PHE A 55 -4.27 2.79 7.75
C PHE A 55 -5.26 3.04 6.60
N GLN A 56 -5.25 4.24 6.02
CA GLN A 56 -6.10 4.58 4.87
C GLN A 56 -5.79 3.66 3.67
N LEU A 57 -4.51 3.46 3.36
CA LEU A 57 -4.07 2.55 2.30
C LEU A 57 -4.67 1.16 2.50
N TRP A 58 -4.48 0.54 3.67
CA TRP A 58 -4.97 -0.82 3.91
C TRP A 58 -6.49 -0.95 3.87
N GLN A 59 -7.24 0.10 4.27
CA GLN A 59 -8.70 0.14 4.13
C GLN A 59 -9.13 0.12 2.67
N VAL A 60 -8.51 0.97 1.84
CA VAL A 60 -8.77 1.02 0.39
C VAL A 60 -8.46 -0.32 -0.25
N LEU A 61 -7.27 -0.88 0.02
CA LEU A 61 -6.86 -2.16 -0.53
C LEU A 61 -7.81 -3.28 -0.12
N SER A 62 -8.29 -3.26 1.12
CA SER A 62 -9.23 -4.27 1.61
C SER A 62 -10.55 -4.23 0.85
N ARG A 63 -11.08 -3.02 0.62
CA ARG A 63 -12.32 -2.81 -0.14
C ARG A 63 -12.17 -3.28 -1.58
N VAL A 64 -11.07 -2.88 -2.23
CA VAL A 64 -10.75 -3.22 -3.63
C VAL A 64 -10.53 -4.72 -3.81
N CYS A 65 -9.78 -5.36 -2.91
CA CYS A 65 -9.47 -6.78 -3.01
C CYS A 65 -10.65 -7.66 -2.56
N GLY A 66 -11.65 -7.11 -1.87
CA GLY A 66 -12.74 -7.88 -1.27
C GLY A 66 -12.29 -8.82 -0.15
N GLU A 67 -11.10 -8.59 0.42
CA GLU A 67 -10.55 -9.34 1.54
C GLU A 67 -9.67 -8.42 2.42
N LYS A 68 -9.47 -8.78 3.69
CA LYS A 68 -8.70 -7.95 4.61
C LYS A 68 -7.24 -7.85 4.19
N VAL A 69 -6.79 -6.63 3.87
CA VAL A 69 -5.41 -6.27 3.59
C VAL A 69 -4.79 -5.58 4.79
N THR A 70 -3.54 -5.92 5.10
CA THR A 70 -2.73 -5.38 6.17
C THR A 70 -1.29 -5.23 5.70
N LYS A 71 -0.48 -4.51 6.47
CA LYS A 71 0.97 -4.41 6.27
C LYS A 71 1.64 -5.77 6.07
N SER A 72 1.22 -6.79 6.81
CA SER A 72 1.86 -8.12 6.80
C SER A 72 1.40 -9.03 5.66
N ASN A 73 0.26 -8.76 5.02
CA ASN A 73 -0.30 -9.66 4.01
C ASN A 73 -0.45 -9.04 2.62
N VAL A 74 -0.19 -7.73 2.46
CA VAL A 74 -0.40 -7.02 1.19
C VAL A 74 0.29 -7.68 0.01
N GLN A 75 1.53 -8.16 0.18
CA GLN A 75 2.26 -8.85 -0.87
C GLN A 75 1.55 -10.13 -1.33
N SER A 76 1.07 -10.93 -0.37
CA SER A 76 0.36 -12.18 -0.64
C SER A 76 -1.00 -11.94 -1.27
N VAL A 77 -1.75 -10.95 -0.78
CA VAL A 77 -3.06 -10.58 -1.32
C VAL A 77 -2.93 -10.10 -2.76
N LEU A 78 -2.06 -9.12 -3.03
CA LEU A 78 -1.91 -8.58 -4.37
C LEU A 78 -1.36 -9.61 -5.36
N ARG A 79 -0.43 -10.49 -4.93
CA ARG A 79 0.05 -11.60 -5.76
C ARG A 79 -1.09 -12.55 -6.18
N ARG A 80 -1.99 -12.89 -5.26
CA ARG A 80 -3.16 -13.73 -5.58
C ARG A 80 -4.12 -13.03 -6.53
N LYS A 81 -4.37 -11.73 -6.32
CA LYS A 81 -5.23 -10.94 -7.20
C LYS A 81 -4.67 -10.82 -8.61
N ALA A 82 -3.37 -10.58 -8.75
CA ALA A 82 -2.70 -10.53 -10.06
C ALA A 82 -2.74 -11.87 -10.83
N GLN A 83 -2.93 -13.01 -10.16
CA GLN A 83 -3.09 -14.32 -10.81
C GLN A 83 -4.53 -14.65 -11.20
N GLN A 84 -5.50 -13.85 -10.75
CA GLN A 84 -6.93 -14.04 -11.00
C GLN A 84 -7.49 -13.08 -12.06
N VAL A 85 -6.63 -12.23 -12.64
CA VAL A 85 -6.96 -11.28 -13.73
C VAL A 85 -6.44 -11.83 -15.05
#